data_AF-A0AAN8WMK7-F1
#
_entry.id   AF-A0AAN8WMK7-F1
#
_cell.length_a   1.000
_cell.length_b   1.000
_cell.length_c   1.000
_cell.angle_alpha   90.00
_cell.angle_beta   90.00
_cell.angle_gamma   90.00
#
_symmetry.space_group_name_H-M   'P 1'
#
loop_
_entity.id
_entity.type
_entity.pdbx_description
1 polymer ?
#
loop_
_entity_poly.entity_id
_entity_poly.type
_entity_poly.pdbx_seq_one_letter_code
_entity_poly.pdbx_strand_id
1 'polypeptide(L)'
;SLDAIDGKQARRTGSSSPLGELFDHGCDSLSTVFVSLGVACSVRLGTHPYWMFFQCMMAVTLFYCAHWQTYVSGTLRFGFVDVTEAQFGVIAIHLLSVLLGPEFWSYK
;
A
#
# COMPACT_ATOMS: atom_id res chain seq x y z
N SER A 1 4.73 -8.20 7.17
CA SER A 1 5.72 -7.60 6.25
C SER A 1 7.12 -7.69 6.86
N LEU A 2 8.18 -7.75 6.04
CA LEU A 2 9.58 -7.58 6.50
C LEU A 2 9.83 -6.17 7.04
N ASP A 3 9.10 -5.21 6.49
CA ASP A 3 9.07 -3.80 6.88
C ASP A 3 8.77 -3.66 8.39
N ALA A 4 7.62 -4.15 8.87
CA ALA A 4 7.22 -4.18 10.28
C ALA A 4 8.16 -4.92 11.28
N ILE A 5 9.29 -5.47 10.85
CA ILE A 5 10.32 -6.06 11.74
C ILE A 5 11.19 -4.97 12.36
N ASP A 6 11.40 -3.85 11.68
CA ASP A 6 12.29 -2.77 12.08
C ASP A 6 11.89 -2.15 13.44
N GLY A 7 10.61 -1.87 13.67
CA GLY A 7 10.09 -1.31 14.92
C GLY A 7 10.11 -2.33 16.06
N LYS A 8 9.90 -3.62 15.76
CA LYS A 8 10.09 -4.71 16.74
C LYS A 8 11.55 -4.80 17.15
N GLN A 9 12.47 -4.70 16.20
CA GLN A 9 13.90 -4.72 16.45
C GLN A 9 14.34 -3.48 17.24
N ALA A 10 13.89 -2.28 16.87
CA ALA A 10 14.23 -1.03 17.55
C ALA A 10 13.81 -1.05 19.02
N ARG A 11 12.62 -1.61 19.33
CA ARG A 11 12.18 -1.84 20.71
C ARG A 11 13.07 -2.84 21.45
N ARG A 12 13.50 -3.91 20.78
CA ARG A 12 14.38 -4.94 21.36
C ARG A 12 15.77 -4.39 21.69
N THR A 13 16.30 -3.50 20.85
CA THR A 13 17.65 -2.93 21.00
C THR A 13 17.67 -1.61 21.76
N GLY A 14 16.51 -1.07 22.15
CA GLY A 14 16.41 0.24 22.81
C GLY A 14 16.76 1.42 21.89
N SER A 15 16.66 1.23 20.57
CA SER A 15 17.04 2.22 19.55
C SER A 15 15.83 2.88 18.87
N SER A 16 14.64 2.80 19.48
CA SER A 16 13.44 3.49 18.99
C SER A 16 13.67 5.01 18.96
N SER A 17 13.32 5.66 17.84
CA SER A 17 13.43 7.12 17.71
C SER A 17 12.37 7.67 16.75
N PRO A 18 11.98 8.96 16.90
CA PRO A 18 11.07 9.61 15.95
C PRO A 18 11.60 9.66 14.52
N LEU A 19 12.93 9.70 14.34
CA LEU A 19 13.55 9.65 13.02
C LEU A 19 13.39 8.27 12.38
N GLY A 20 13.49 7.20 13.17
CA GLY A 20 13.25 5.83 12.69
C GLY A 20 11.82 5.65 12.21
N GLU A 21 10.85 6.13 12.99
CA GLU A 21 9.43 6.11 12.61
C GLU A 21 9.15 6.96 11.35
N LEU A 22 9.77 8.13 11.23
CA LEU A 22 9.68 8.95 10.02
C LEU A 22 10.24 8.23 8.79
N PHE A 23 11.34 7.52 8.95
CA PHE A 23 11.98 6.77 7.87
C PHE A 23 11.13 5.58 7.42
N ASP A 24 10.59 4.81 8.37
CA ASP A 24 9.67 3.68 8.15
C ASP A 24 8.44 4.13 7.33
N HIS A 25 7.73 5.16 7.79
CA HIS A 25 6.60 5.74 7.05
C HIS A 25 7.00 6.32 5.68
N GLY A 26 8.23 6.84 5.55
CA GLY A 26 8.78 7.29 4.28
C GLY A 26 8.96 6.15 3.27
N CYS A 27 9.49 5.01 3.73
CA CYS A 27 9.61 3.78 2.94
C CYS A 27 8.24 3.21 2.56
N ASP A 28 7.27 3.22 3.47
CA ASP A 28 5.90 2.81 3.22
C ASP A 28 5.20 3.66 2.15
N SER A 29 5.38 4.99 2.20
CA SER A 29 4.85 5.92 1.21
C SER A 29 5.41 5.65 -0.19
N LEU A 30 6.73 5.48 -0.29
CA LEU A 30 7.39 5.16 -1.57
C LEU A 30 6.93 3.79 -2.10
N SER A 31 6.86 2.79 -1.24
CA SER A 31 6.43 1.43 -1.59
C SER A 31 4.97 1.41 -2.08
N THR A 32 4.09 2.22 -1.48
CA THR A 32 2.69 2.37 -1.87
C THR A 32 2.56 2.83 -3.33
N VAL A 33 3.43 3.72 -3.81
CA VAL A 33 3.45 4.15 -5.22
C VAL A 33 3.75 2.97 -6.15
N PHE A 34 4.77 2.18 -5.86
CA PHE A 34 5.14 1.03 -6.68
C PHE A 34 4.09 -0.07 -6.66
N VAL A 35 3.50 -0.36 -5.49
CA VAL A 35 2.38 -1.31 -5.36
C VAL A 35 1.19 -0.84 -6.20
N SER A 36 0.83 0.45 -6.12
CA SER A 36 -0.27 1.02 -6.89
C SER A 36 -0.04 0.88 -8.40
N LEU A 37 1.17 1.19 -8.89
CA LEU A 37 1.53 1.03 -10.29
C LEU A 37 1.53 -0.45 -10.72
N GLY A 38 2.05 -1.34 -9.87
CA GLY A 38 2.04 -2.78 -10.13
C GLY A 38 0.63 -3.34 -10.30
N VAL A 39 -0.32 -2.89 -9.48
CA VAL A 39 -1.74 -3.22 -9.64
C VAL A 39 -2.25 -2.70 -10.98
N ALA A 40 -2.01 -1.42 -11.31
CA ALA A 40 -2.43 -0.82 -12.58
C ALA A 40 -1.93 -1.59 -13.80
N CYS A 41 -0.67 -2.04 -13.78
CA CYS A 41 -0.10 -2.89 -14.81
C CYS A 41 -0.79 -4.25 -14.89
N SER A 42 -1.03 -4.89 -13.73
CA SER A 42 -1.61 -6.25 -13.65
C SER A 42 -3.03 -6.32 -14.20
N VAL A 43 -3.80 -5.23 -14.04
CA VAL A 43 -5.17 -5.12 -14.53
C VAL A 43 -5.31 -4.32 -15.83
N ARG A 44 -4.17 -4.02 -16.50
CA ARG A 44 -4.11 -3.30 -17.78
C ARG A 44 -4.76 -1.90 -17.80
N LEU A 45 -4.76 -1.21 -16.66
CA LEU A 45 -5.32 0.14 -16.55
C LEU A 45 -4.58 1.20 -17.39
N GLY A 46 -3.39 0.91 -17.92
CA GLY A 46 -2.65 1.82 -18.81
C GLY A 46 -3.41 2.19 -20.11
N THR A 47 -4.41 1.41 -20.51
CA THR A 47 -5.31 1.74 -21.64
C THR A 47 -6.43 2.70 -21.25
N HIS A 48 -6.63 2.95 -19.96
CA HIS A 48 -7.70 3.74 -19.38
C HIS A 48 -7.11 4.82 -18.45
N PRO A 49 -6.55 5.92 -18.99
CA PRO A 49 -5.72 6.86 -18.24
C PRO A 49 -6.45 7.52 -17.06
N TYR A 50 -7.75 7.80 -17.19
CA TYR A 50 -8.55 8.36 -16.09
C TYR A 50 -8.72 7.37 -14.94
N TRP A 51 -8.94 6.09 -15.24
CA TRP A 51 -9.07 5.05 -14.22
C TRP A 51 -7.73 4.73 -13.55
N MET A 52 -6.65 4.72 -14.32
CA MET A 52 -5.29 4.61 -13.78
C MET A 52 -4.97 5.79 -12.84
N PHE A 53 -5.24 7.02 -13.27
CA PHE A 53 -5.04 8.20 -12.43
C PHE A 53 -5.87 8.13 -11.15
N PHE A 54 -7.16 7.80 -11.27
CA PHE A 54 -8.05 7.66 -10.13
C PHE A 54 -7.55 6.60 -9.14
N GLN A 55 -7.14 5.43 -9.61
CA GLN A 55 -6.63 4.35 -8.76
C GLN A 55 -5.33 4.75 -8.04
N CYS A 56 -4.37 5.34 -8.76
CA CYS A 56 -3.13 5.82 -8.17
C CYS A 56 -3.35 6.94 -7.14
N MET A 57 -4.24 7.89 -7.44
CA MET A 57 -4.59 8.96 -6.50
C MET A 57 -5.34 8.45 -5.28
N MET A 58 -6.22 7.47 -5.45
CA MET A 58 -6.93 6.85 -4.34
C MET A 58 -5.95 6.17 -3.38
N ALA A 59 -4.98 5.40 -3.91
CA ALA A 59 -3.99 4.71 -3.08
C ALA A 59 -3.17 5.69 -2.22
N VAL A 60 -2.65 6.76 -2.82
CA VAL A 60 -1.89 7.79 -2.09
C VAL A 60 -2.77 8.57 -1.11
N THR A 61 -4.01 8.88 -1.49
CA THR A 61 -4.94 9.64 -0.63
C THR A 61 -5.31 8.83 0.61
N LEU A 62 -5.63 7.54 0.47
CA LEU A 62 -5.96 6.68 1.61
C LEU A 62 -4.77 6.55 2.58
N PHE A 63 -3.56 6.36 2.04
CA PHE A 63 -2.34 6.35 2.84
C PHE A 63 -2.14 7.67 3.59
N TYR A 64 -2.29 8.81 2.91
CA TYR A 64 -2.20 10.13 3.53
C TYR A 64 -3.27 10.33 4.62
N CYS A 65 -4.52 9.92 4.38
CA CYS A 65 -5.59 10.04 5.36
C CYS A 65 -5.31 9.24 6.64
N ALA A 66 -4.73 8.04 6.54
CA ALA A 66 -4.35 7.23 7.71
C ALA A 66 -3.26 7.93 8.56
N HIS A 67 -2.27 8.53 7.90
CA HIS A 67 -1.20 9.28 8.57
C HIS A 67 -1.71 10.59 9.15
N TRP A 68 -2.58 11.31 8.42
CA TRP A 68 -3.25 12.51 8.91
C TRP A 68 -4.09 12.20 10.16
N GLN A 69 -4.85 11.11 10.14
CA GLN A 69 -5.61 10.68 11.30
C GLN A 69 -4.69 10.44 12.49
N THR A 70 -3.56 9.75 12.28
CA THR A 70 -2.56 9.47 13.32
C THR A 70 -1.95 10.76 13.87
N TYR A 71 -1.64 11.73 12.99
CA TYR A 71 -1.14 13.05 13.37
C TYR A 71 -2.13 13.80 14.28
N VAL A 72 -3.41 13.81 13.93
CA VAL A 72 -4.45 14.53 14.70
C VAL A 72 -4.84 13.80 15.99
N SER A 73 -4.93 12.47 15.96
CA SER A 73 -5.44 11.66 17.10
C SER A 73 -4.33 11.18 18.05
N GLY A 74 -3.07 11.27 17.64
CA GLY A 74 -1.93 10.64 18.32
C GLY A 74 -1.94 9.11 18.29
N THR A 75 -2.87 8.48 17.57
CA THR A 75 -3.03 7.02 17.52
C THR A 75 -3.42 6.53 16.12
N LEU A 76 -2.64 5.60 15.58
CA LEU A 76 -3.00 4.84 14.39
C LEU A 76 -4.05 3.80 14.78
N ARG A 77 -5.22 3.84 14.13
CA ARG A 77 -6.33 2.93 14.41
C ARG A 77 -6.48 1.97 13.25
N PHE A 78 -6.55 0.69 13.57
CA PHE A 78 -6.72 -0.37 12.56
C PHE A 78 -8.18 -0.79 12.45
N GLY A 79 -8.65 -0.88 11.20
CA GLY A 79 -9.99 -1.37 10.86
C GLY A 79 -10.04 -2.89 10.71
N PHE A 80 -11.23 -3.40 10.35
CA PHE A 80 -11.39 -4.80 9.93
C PHE A 80 -10.81 -5.05 8.52
N VAL A 81 -10.87 -4.04 7.66
CA VAL A 81 -10.19 -4.03 6.36
C VAL A 81 -9.17 -2.90 6.42
N ASP A 82 -7.89 -3.28 6.40
CA ASP A 82 -6.77 -2.35 6.50
C ASP A 82 -5.64 -2.77 5.55
N VAL A 83 -4.44 -2.25 5.76
CA VAL A 83 -3.26 -2.51 4.92
C VAL A 83 -2.99 -4.01 4.73
N THR A 84 -3.26 -4.84 5.74
CA THR A 84 -3.01 -6.29 5.66
C THR A 84 -3.96 -6.96 4.66
N GLU A 85 -5.27 -6.74 4.78
CA GLU A 85 -6.27 -7.29 3.87
C GLU A 85 -6.10 -6.73 2.45
N ALA A 86 -5.74 -5.44 2.35
CA ALA A 86 -5.42 -4.82 1.06
C ALA A 86 -4.21 -5.51 0.38
N GLN A 87 -3.14 -5.82 1.13
CA GLN A 87 -1.99 -6.55 0.60
C GLN A 87 -2.37 -7.95 0.10
N PHE A 88 -3.24 -8.68 0.83
CA PHE A 88 -3.76 -9.96 0.34
C PHE A 88 -4.58 -9.80 -0.95
N GLY A 89 -5.38 -8.75 -1.06
CA GLY A 89 -6.10 -8.41 -2.28
C GLY A 89 -5.17 -8.13 -3.46
N VAL A 90 -4.10 -7.37 -3.25
CA VAL A 90 -3.06 -7.10 -4.27
C VAL A 90 -2.38 -8.39 -4.70
N ILE A 91 -1.99 -9.27 -3.76
CA ILE A 91 -1.42 -10.59 -4.07
C ILE A 91 -2.39 -11.41 -4.92
N ALA A 92 -3.68 -11.44 -4.56
CA ALA A 92 -4.69 -12.16 -5.32
C ALA A 92 -4.85 -11.60 -6.74
N ILE A 93 -4.86 -10.27 -6.92
CA ILE A 93 -4.90 -9.63 -8.24
C ILE A 93 -3.71 -10.07 -9.09
N HIS A 94 -2.49 -10.02 -8.55
CA HIS A 94 -1.29 -10.46 -9.26
C HIS A 94 -1.36 -11.94 -9.65
N LEU A 95 -1.78 -12.81 -8.73
CA LEU A 95 -1.92 -14.25 -9.00
C LEU A 95 -2.97 -14.52 -10.08
N LEU A 96 -4.12 -13.84 -10.03
CA LEU A 96 -5.16 -13.96 -11.05
C LEU A 96 -4.66 -13.51 -12.42
N SER A 97 -3.94 -12.38 -12.50
CA SER A 97 -3.35 -11.89 -13.74
C SER A 97 -2.31 -12.84 -14.32
N VAL A 98 -1.55 -13.56 -13.48
CA VAL A 98 -0.60 -14.59 -13.91
C VAL A 98 -1.31 -15.85 -14.40
N LEU A 99 -2.33 -16.32 -13.67
CA LEU A 99 -3.01 -17.59 -13.97
C LEU A 99 -3.99 -17.50 -15.14
N LEU A 100 -4.74 -16.39 -15.24
CA LEU A 100 -5.79 -16.20 -16.24
C LEU A 100 -5.35 -15.31 -17.42
N GLY A 101 -4.19 -14.68 -17.28
CA GLY A 101 -3.70 -13.66 -18.20
C GLY A 101 -4.29 -12.27 -17.90
N PRO A 102 -3.57 -11.17 -18.19
CA PRO A 102 -4.07 -9.81 -17.96
C PRO A 102 -5.34 -9.45 -18.75
N GLU A 103 -5.60 -10.16 -19.87
CA GLU A 103 -6.80 -10.01 -20.69
C GLU A 103 -8.10 -10.34 -19.93
N PHE A 104 -8.02 -11.14 -18.86
CA PHE A 104 -9.15 -11.46 -17.99
C PHE A 104 -9.87 -10.21 -17.46
N TRP A 105 -9.12 -9.13 -17.21
CA TRP A 105 -9.65 -7.87 -16.69
C TRP A 105 -10.26 -6.96 -17.76
N SER A 106 -10.17 -7.35 -19.04
CA SER A 106 -10.67 -6.55 -20.15
C SER A 106 -12.14 -6.88 -20.44
N TYR A 107 -12.97 -5.85 -20.55
CA TYR A 107 -14.34 -5.99 -21.04
C TYR A 107 -14.31 -6.14 -22.58
N LYS A 108 -15.20 -6.95 -23.15
CA LYS A 108 -15.38 -7.08 -24.61
C LYS A 108 -15.97 -5.81 -25.22
#